data_AF-A0A8C1G0L1-F1
#
_entry.id   AF-A0A8C1G0L1-F1
#
_cell.length_a   1.000
_cell.length_b   1.000
_cell.length_c   1.000
_cell.angle_alpha   90.00
_cell.angle_beta   90.00
_cell.angle_gamma   90.00
#
_symmetry.space_group_name_H-M   'P 1'
#
loop_
_entity.id
_entity.type
_entity.pdbx_description
1 polymer ?
#
loop_
_entity_poly.entity_id
_entity_poly.type
_entity_poly.pdbx_seq_one_letter_code
_entity_poly.pdbx_strand_id
1 'polypeptide(L)'
;MNLSDFYKSLWFLLGFFSVQTNAGEEAIRGTANQSTTGHNWYATNALDGKNYTCTHTEFQSEPWWKLDLMTTYSVNRVNITNRHDCCSDRINGAEIRIGNVSSNVLSNPVSSFPRRPL
;
A
#
# COMPACT_ATOMS: atom_id res chain seq x y z
N MET A 1 22.52 7.20 -20.28
CA MET A 1 21.78 6.45 -19.26
C MET A 1 20.39 7.08 -19.18
N ASN A 2 19.32 6.30 -19.37
CA ASN A 2 17.97 6.82 -19.65
C ASN A 2 17.08 6.75 -18.41
N LEU A 3 16.28 7.81 -18.17
CA LEU A 3 15.51 8.02 -16.94
C LEU A 3 14.32 7.04 -16.75
N SER A 4 13.99 6.26 -17.78
CA SER A 4 12.88 5.29 -17.80
C SER A 4 13.16 4.01 -17.00
N ASP A 5 14.42 3.72 -16.70
CA ASP A 5 14.81 2.43 -16.10
C ASP A 5 14.51 2.37 -14.59
N PHE A 6 14.21 3.51 -13.95
CA PHE A 6 13.85 3.62 -12.53
C PHE A 6 12.35 3.36 -12.24
N TYR A 7 11.48 3.37 -13.24
CA TYR A 7 10.03 3.56 -13.04
C TYR A 7 9.20 2.30 -12.73
N LYS A 8 9.76 1.08 -12.68
CA LYS A 8 8.93 -0.14 -12.71
C LYS A 8 9.14 -1.09 -11.54
N SER A 9 9.48 -0.55 -10.38
CA SER A 9 9.93 -1.39 -9.26
C SER A 9 9.25 -1.08 -7.94
N LEU A 10 7.94 -0.90 -7.96
CA LEU A 10 7.13 -1.29 -6.82
C LEU A 10 7.13 -2.82 -6.87
N TRP A 11 7.67 -3.55 -5.91
CA TRP A 11 7.59 -5.03 -5.98
C TRP A 11 6.80 -5.62 -4.86
N PHE A 12 6.81 -5.04 -3.67
CA PHE A 12 5.95 -5.48 -2.57
C PHE A 12 5.70 -4.28 -1.69
N LEU A 13 4.47 -3.79 -1.67
CA LEU A 13 4.02 -2.87 -0.63
C LEU A 13 3.59 -3.72 0.53
N LEU A 14 4.34 -3.67 1.63
CA LEU A 14 3.93 -4.48 2.73
C LEU A 14 4.49 -4.21 4.11
N GLY A 15 3.56 -3.74 4.91
CA GLY A 15 3.47 -3.95 6.34
C GLY A 15 2.42 -2.99 6.83
N PHE A 16 1.77 -3.33 7.92
CA PHE A 16 1.29 -2.29 8.80
C PHE A 16 0.41 -1.20 8.17
N PHE A 17 -0.59 -1.49 7.32
CA PHE A 17 -1.31 -0.40 6.64
C PHE A 17 -2.44 0.08 7.54
N SER A 18 -2.20 1.14 8.28
CA SER A 18 -3.25 1.86 8.99
C SER A 18 -3.50 3.23 8.37
N VAL A 19 -4.72 3.45 7.91
CA VAL A 19 -5.24 4.77 7.58
C VAL A 19 -5.86 5.36 8.84
N GLN A 20 -5.27 6.45 9.36
CA GLN A 20 -5.86 7.26 10.42
C GLN A 20 -6.65 8.41 9.79
N THR A 21 -7.92 8.49 10.14
CA THR A 21 -8.85 9.53 9.69
C THR A 21 -9.17 10.48 10.83
N ASN A 22 -9.85 11.60 10.54
CA ASN A 22 -10.39 12.48 11.59
C ASN A 22 -11.41 11.77 12.52
N ALA A 23 -11.95 10.62 12.12
CA ALA A 23 -12.91 9.82 12.88
C ALA A 23 -12.27 8.67 13.70
N GLY A 24 -10.97 8.42 13.55
CA GLY A 24 -10.27 7.30 14.20
C GLY A 24 -9.51 6.39 13.22
N GLU A 25 -9.12 5.21 13.69
CA GLU A 25 -8.50 4.15 12.88
C GLU A 25 -9.59 3.35 12.12
N GLU A 26 -9.71 3.58 10.82
CA GLU A 26 -10.80 3.02 10.01
C GLU A 26 -10.32 1.96 8.99
N ALA A 27 -9.02 1.64 8.99
CA ALA A 27 -8.45 0.66 8.07
C ALA A 27 -9.11 -0.73 8.15
N ILE A 28 -9.69 -1.08 9.31
CA ILE A 28 -10.26 -2.39 9.62
C ILE A 28 -11.58 -2.66 8.86
N ARG A 29 -12.27 -1.62 8.37
CA ARG A 29 -13.60 -1.79 7.74
C ARG A 29 -13.56 -1.79 6.21
N GLY A 30 -12.46 -1.39 5.59
CA GLY A 30 -12.34 -1.31 4.14
C GLY A 30 -12.13 -2.68 3.47
N THR A 31 -12.31 -2.71 2.14
CA THR A 31 -11.99 -3.88 1.30
C THR A 31 -10.60 -3.73 0.72
N ALA A 32 -9.67 -4.60 1.15
CA ALA A 32 -8.33 -4.67 0.58
C ALA A 32 -8.28 -5.57 -0.66
N ASN A 33 -7.53 -5.16 -1.68
CA ASN A 33 -7.21 -5.96 -2.85
C ASN A 33 -5.78 -5.67 -3.32
N GLN A 34 -5.22 -6.57 -4.12
CA GLN A 34 -3.88 -6.45 -4.68
C GLN A 34 -3.86 -6.98 -6.11
N SER A 35 -2.88 -6.55 -6.91
CA SER A 35 -2.78 -6.89 -8.34
C SER A 35 -2.76 -8.40 -8.60
N THR A 36 -2.01 -9.16 -7.80
CA THR A 36 -2.00 -10.64 -7.79
C THR A 36 -1.69 -11.14 -6.39
N THR A 37 -1.85 -12.43 -6.12
CA THR A 37 -1.50 -13.02 -4.82
C THR A 37 -0.39 -14.06 -4.99
N GLY A 38 0.74 -13.84 -4.32
CA GLY A 38 1.83 -14.82 -4.22
C GLY A 38 1.91 -15.43 -2.83
N HIS A 39 2.44 -16.66 -2.74
CA HIS A 39 2.66 -17.40 -1.49
C HIS A 39 1.46 -17.46 -0.52
N ASN A 40 0.22 -17.32 -1.00
CA ASN A 40 -1.00 -17.20 -0.19
C ASN A 40 -0.98 -16.05 0.83
N TRP A 41 -0.23 -14.98 0.55
CA TRP A 41 -0.16 -13.78 1.38
C TRP A 41 -1.15 -12.74 0.83
N TYR A 42 -2.38 -12.79 1.35
CA TYR A 42 -3.51 -12.01 0.85
C TYR A 42 -3.44 -10.54 1.22
N ALA A 43 -4.06 -9.68 0.41
CA ALA A 43 -4.14 -8.23 0.64
C ALA A 43 -4.67 -7.84 2.02
N THR A 44 -5.57 -8.62 2.60
CA THR A 44 -6.17 -8.40 3.91
C THR A 44 -5.18 -8.50 5.06
N ASN A 45 -4.05 -9.19 4.88
CA ASN A 45 -3.01 -9.30 5.92
C ASN A 45 -2.41 -7.93 6.28
N ALA A 46 -2.47 -6.95 5.38
CA ALA A 46 -2.02 -5.59 5.67
C ALA A 46 -2.91 -4.84 6.70
N LEU A 47 -4.13 -5.34 6.96
CA LEU A 47 -5.14 -4.70 7.81
C LEU A 47 -5.35 -5.43 9.15
N ASP A 48 -4.65 -6.52 9.41
CA ASP A 48 -5.00 -7.46 10.48
C ASP A 48 -4.45 -7.11 11.88
N GLY A 49 -3.74 -5.98 12.02
CA GLY A 49 -3.16 -5.57 13.30
C GLY A 49 -1.85 -6.24 13.67
N LYS A 50 -1.33 -7.16 12.85
CA LYS A 50 -0.16 -7.97 13.20
C LYS A 50 1.09 -7.46 12.50
N ASN A 51 2.19 -7.40 13.23
CA ASN A 51 3.50 -6.98 12.71
C ASN A 51 4.30 -8.13 12.09
N TYR A 52 3.79 -9.36 12.13
CA TYR A 52 4.42 -10.58 11.62
C TYR A 52 3.68 -11.16 10.40
N THR A 53 2.58 -10.55 9.98
CA THR A 53 1.83 -10.93 8.78
C THR A 53 2.06 -9.93 7.66
N CYS A 54 1.81 -10.41 6.44
CA CYS A 54 2.34 -9.85 5.23
C CYS A 54 1.40 -10.20 4.05
N THR A 55 1.15 -9.28 3.11
CA THR A 55 0.61 -9.46 1.75
C THR A 55 1.74 -9.75 0.75
N HIS A 56 1.45 -10.36 -0.39
CA HIS A 56 2.48 -10.60 -1.40
C HIS A 56 1.80 -10.67 -2.74
N THR A 57 2.33 -9.95 -3.71
CA THR A 57 1.98 -10.11 -5.12
C THR A 57 2.83 -11.20 -5.78
N GLU A 58 2.49 -11.61 -6.99
CA GLU A 58 3.47 -12.30 -7.84
C GLU A 58 4.44 -11.28 -8.45
N PHE A 59 5.55 -11.77 -8.99
CA PHE A 59 6.51 -10.96 -9.74
C PHE A 59 5.84 -10.41 -11.01
N GLN A 60 5.59 -9.10 -11.08
CA GLN A 60 5.00 -8.41 -12.23
C GLN A 60 5.47 -6.95 -12.33
N SER A 61 5.22 -6.31 -13.47
CA SER A 61 5.39 -4.86 -13.62
C SER A 61 4.28 -4.10 -12.90
N GLU A 62 4.65 -3.06 -12.15
CA GLU A 62 3.70 -2.13 -11.49
C GLU A 62 2.64 -2.82 -10.59
N PRO A 63 3.05 -3.72 -9.66
CA PRO A 63 2.15 -4.28 -8.68
C PRO A 63 1.58 -3.19 -7.78
N TRP A 64 0.36 -3.42 -7.32
CA TRP A 64 -0.34 -2.47 -6.48
C TRP A 64 -1.07 -3.20 -5.36
N TRP A 65 -1.27 -2.47 -4.26
CA TRP A 65 -2.19 -2.80 -3.19
C TRP A 65 -3.19 -1.64 -3.06
N LYS A 66 -4.45 -1.96 -2.82
CA LYS A 66 -5.54 -0.98 -2.77
C LYS A 66 -6.44 -1.26 -1.57
N LEU A 67 -6.77 -0.21 -0.83
CA LEU A 67 -7.84 -0.20 0.16
C LEU A 67 -9.01 0.62 -0.37
N ASP A 68 -10.17 -0.01 -0.50
CA ASP A 68 -11.44 0.70 -0.68
C ASP A 68 -12.09 0.92 0.68
N LEU A 69 -12.17 2.16 1.14
CA LEU A 69 -12.79 2.52 2.42
C LEU A 69 -14.33 2.46 2.36
N MET A 70 -14.92 2.17 1.19
CA MET A 70 -16.37 2.09 0.91
C MET A 70 -17.16 3.38 1.15
N THR A 71 -16.56 4.38 1.77
CA THR A 71 -17.09 5.72 2.02
C THR A 71 -15.93 6.72 1.97
N THR A 72 -16.23 7.97 1.65
CA THR A 72 -15.22 9.02 1.59
C THR A 72 -14.81 9.45 3.00
N TYR A 73 -13.51 9.36 3.30
CA TYR A 73 -12.93 9.85 4.54
C TYR A 73 -11.90 10.94 4.27
N SER A 74 -11.78 11.87 5.21
CA SER A 74 -10.63 12.76 5.27
C SER A 74 -9.45 12.00 5.88
N VAL A 75 -8.46 11.68 5.04
CA VAL A 75 -7.27 10.93 5.43
C VAL A 75 -6.21 11.90 5.96
N ASN A 76 -5.85 11.73 7.23
CA ASN A 76 -4.86 12.59 7.89
C ASN A 76 -3.47 11.98 7.91
N ARG A 77 -3.40 10.65 7.96
CA ARG A 77 -2.14 9.91 8.05
C ARG A 77 -2.32 8.53 7.45
N VAL A 78 -1.29 8.10 6.72
CA VAL A 78 -1.10 6.71 6.30
C VAL A 78 0.15 6.21 6.99
N ASN A 79 0.03 5.12 7.76
CA ASN A 79 1.16 4.37 8.26
C ASN A 79 1.39 3.17 7.34
N ILE A 80 2.65 2.88 7.04
CA ILE A 80 3.07 1.70 6.28
C ILE A 80 4.22 1.12 7.06
N THR A 81 4.07 -0.11 7.52
CA THR A 81 5.22 -0.89 8.02
C THR A 81 5.87 -1.58 6.82
N ASN A 82 7.14 -1.95 6.88
CA ASN A 82 7.77 -2.72 5.81
C ASN A 82 8.06 -4.15 6.30
N ARG A 83 8.36 -5.05 5.37
CA ARG A 83 8.87 -6.38 5.68
C ARG A 83 10.24 -6.26 6.37
N HIS A 84 10.41 -6.91 7.51
CA HIS A 84 11.61 -6.77 8.34
C HIS A 84 12.64 -7.91 8.15
N ASP A 85 12.20 -9.14 7.89
CA ASP A 85 13.06 -10.32 7.83
C ASP A 85 13.98 -10.38 6.60
N CYS A 86 13.59 -9.73 5.50
CA CYS A 86 14.44 -9.51 4.34
C CYS A 86 13.84 -8.46 3.41
N CYS A 87 14.59 -8.07 2.38
CA CYS A 87 14.02 -7.56 1.14
C CYS A 87 13.28 -6.21 1.30
N SER A 88 13.66 -5.43 2.33
CA SER A 88 13.08 -4.13 2.66
C SER A 88 13.10 -3.15 1.51
N ASP A 89 14.12 -3.25 0.66
CA ASP A 89 14.40 -2.36 -0.46
C ASP A 89 13.36 -2.46 -1.58
N ARG A 90 12.51 -3.50 -1.58
CA ARG A 90 11.48 -3.73 -2.61
C ARG A 90 10.31 -2.73 -2.57
N ILE A 91 10.18 -1.97 -1.49
CA ILE A 91 9.20 -0.88 -1.35
C ILE A 91 9.75 0.46 -1.89
N ASN A 92 11.04 0.53 -2.22
CA ASN A 92 11.66 1.77 -2.68
C ASN A 92 11.00 2.24 -3.99
N GLY A 93 10.71 3.54 -4.09
CA GLY A 93 9.98 4.10 -5.22
C GLY A 93 8.46 3.93 -5.15
N ALA A 94 7.91 3.28 -4.11
CA ALA A 94 6.47 3.23 -3.91
C ALA A 94 5.83 4.62 -3.86
N GLU A 95 4.67 4.74 -4.50
CA GLU A 95 3.81 5.90 -4.43
C GLU A 95 2.56 5.57 -3.62
N ILE A 96 2.13 6.52 -2.79
CA ILE A 96 0.84 6.45 -2.11
C ILE A 96 -0.09 7.38 -2.87
N ARG A 97 -1.23 6.88 -3.34
CA ARG A 97 -2.25 7.66 -4.04
C ARG A 97 -3.56 7.60 -3.28
N ILE A 98 -4.18 8.75 -3.05
CA ILE A 98 -5.40 8.86 -2.25
C ILE A 98 -6.38 9.73 -3.03
N GLY A 99 -7.59 9.22 -3.24
CA GLY A 99 -8.64 9.95 -3.91
C GLY A 99 -9.89 9.10 -4.13
N ASN A 100 -10.87 9.69 -4.80
CA ASN A 100 -12.20 9.10 -4.97
C ASN A 100 -12.39 8.43 -6.33
N VAL A 101 -11.36 8.37 -7.19
CA VAL A 101 -11.46 7.75 -8.51
C VAL A 101 -11.06 6.28 -8.42
N SER A 102 -12.07 5.41 -8.28
CA SER A 102 -11.87 3.95 -8.12
C SER A 102 -11.58 3.22 -9.43
N SER A 103 -12.07 3.73 -10.56
CA SER A 103 -11.93 3.13 -11.89
C SER A 103 -10.51 3.25 -12.46
N ASN A 104 -9.76 4.26 -12.06
CA ASN A 104 -8.36 4.45 -12.42
C ASN A 104 -7.58 5.02 -11.25
N VAL A 105 -6.94 4.14 -10.47
CA VAL A 105 -6.23 4.53 -9.25
C VAL A 105 -5.06 5.48 -9.52
N LEU A 106 -4.46 5.40 -10.71
CA LEU A 106 -3.36 6.27 -11.14
C LEU A 106 -3.80 7.72 -11.40
N SER A 107 -5.10 7.96 -11.57
CA SER A 107 -5.64 9.33 -11.68
C SER A 107 -5.75 10.06 -10.35
N ASN A 108 -5.67 9.33 -9.22
CA ASN A 108 -5.65 9.95 -7.91
C ASN A 108 -4.28 10.61 -7.64
N PRO A 109 -4.26 11.76 -6.94
CA PRO A 109 -3.02 12.48 -6.65
C PRO A 109 -2.08 11.65 -5.78
N VAL A 110 -0.78 11.80 -6.02
CA VAL A 110 0.26 11.24 -5.15
C VAL A 110 0.25 12.03 -3.84
N SER A 111 0.09 11.31 -2.73
CA SER A 111 0.15 11.89 -1.40
C SER A 111 1.59 12.13 -0.98
N SER A 112 1.84 13.29 -0.36
CA SER A 112 3.15 13.72 0.12
C SER A 112 3.38 13.45 1.61
N PHE A 113 2.63 12.51 2.22
CA PHE A 113 2.81 12.20 3.64
C PHE A 113 4.29 11.91 3.95
N PRO A 114 4.83 12.47 5.05
CA PRO A 114 6.19 12.19 5.45
C PRO A 114 6.32 10.68 5.71
N ARG A 115 7.09 10.00 4.85
CA ARG A 115 7.50 8.60 5.08
C ARG A 115 8.32 8.62 6.36
N ARG A 116 7.78 8.19 7.49
CA ARG A 116 8.61 7.83 8.64
C ARG A 116 9.10 6.41 8.39
N PRO A 117 10.40 6.18 8.15
CA PRO A 117 10.93 4.84 8.31
C PRO A 117 10.77 4.48 9.79
N LEU A 118 10.11 3.36 10.06
CA LEU A 118 10.29 2.64 11.33
C LEU A 118 11.43 1.65 11.13
#